data_AF-A0A2R6IXA0-F1
#
_entry.id   AF-A0A2R6IXA0-F1
#
_cell.length_a   1.000
_cell.length_b   1.000
_cell.length_c   1.000
_cell.angle_alpha   90.00
_cell.angle_beta   90.00
_cell.angle_gamma   90.00
#
_symmetry.space_group_name_H-M   'P 1'
#
loop_
_entity.id
_entity.type
_entity.pdbx_description
1 polymer ?
#
loop_
_entity_poly.entity_id
_entity_poly.type
_entity_poly.pdbx_seq_one_letter_code
_entity_poly.pdbx_strand_id
1 'polypeptide(L)'
;MARSLFGLVGLGATLMFALPAAMLGLEFLFVQGRPYAGTLLLVAAALMILFEEHVTTPGDLPTMVADRLLGRAAGDSEDEE
;
A
#
# COMPACT_ATOMS: atom_id res chain seq x y z
N MET A 1 5.92 21.02 -0.56
CA MET A 1 7.31 20.81 -1.02
C MET A 1 7.28 20.54 -2.51
N ALA A 2 8.18 21.13 -3.30
CA ALA A 2 8.29 20.80 -4.72
C ALA A 2 8.84 19.37 -4.86
N ARG A 3 8.18 18.53 -5.65
CA ARG A 3 8.60 17.14 -5.91
C ARG A 3 9.82 17.16 -6.85
N SER A 4 10.83 16.34 -6.57
CA SER A 4 11.97 16.18 -7.48
C SER A 4 11.52 15.49 -8.78
N LEU A 5 12.27 15.66 -9.86
CA LEU A 5 12.01 14.98 -11.14
C LEU A 5 11.91 13.45 -10.96
N PHE A 6 12.77 12.86 -10.13
CA PHE A 6 12.70 11.44 -9.80
C PHE A 6 11.42 11.06 -9.06
N GLY A 7 10.94 11.92 -8.15
CA GLY A 7 9.66 11.70 -7.47
C GLY A 7 8.45 11.81 -8.40
N LEU A 8 8.53 12.58 -9.49
CA LEU A 8 7.49 12.62 -10.52
C LEU A 8 7.53 11.38 -11.42
N VAL A 9 8.73 10.89 -11.74
CA VAL A 9 8.88 9.64 -12.53
C VAL A 9 8.40 8.42 -11.73
N GLY A 10 8.71 8.36 -10.43
CA GLY A 10 8.18 7.33 -9.52
C GLY A 10 6.66 7.32 -9.49
N LEU A 11 6.06 8.48 -9.21
CA LEU A 11 4.61 8.63 -9.21
C LEU A 11 3.98 8.34 -10.58
N GLY A 12 4.62 8.75 -11.67
CA GLY A 12 4.18 8.43 -13.03
C GLY A 12 4.16 6.93 -13.29
N ALA A 13 5.18 6.20 -12.85
CA ALA A 13 5.23 4.75 -12.96
C ALA A 13 4.13 4.07 -12.13
N THR A 14 3.89 4.53 -10.90
CA THR A 14 2.78 4.05 -10.05
C THR A 14 1.43 4.27 -10.72
N LEU A 15 1.20 5.46 -11.29
CA LEU A 15 -0.06 5.80 -11.96
C LEU A 15 -0.35 4.95 -13.19
N MET A 16 0.67 4.49 -13.92
CA MET A 16 0.47 3.58 -15.05
C MET A 16 -0.26 2.29 -14.66
N PHE A 17 -0.14 1.85 -13.40
CA PHE A 17 -0.85 0.68 -12.87
C PHE A 17 -2.09 1.07 -12.06
N ALA A 18 -2.04 2.14 -11.28
CA ALA A 18 -3.14 2.57 -10.44
C ALA A 18 -4.37 3.03 -11.25
N LEU A 19 -4.16 3.73 -12.38
CA LEU A 19 -5.24 4.21 -13.23
C LEU A 19 -6.07 3.08 -13.87
N PRO A 20 -5.47 2.08 -14.54
CA PRO A 20 -6.27 0.97 -15.09
C PRO A 20 -6.96 0.15 -13.99
N ALA A 21 -6.32 -0.04 -12.83
CA ALA A 21 -6.96 -0.70 -11.69
C ALA A 21 -8.16 0.10 -11.15
N ALA A 22 -8.03 1.42 -11.05
CA ALA A 22 -9.11 2.29 -10.62
C ALA A 22 -10.27 2.30 -11.61
N MET A 23 -9.98 2.37 -12.93
CA MET A 23 -11.02 2.28 -13.96
C MET A 23 -11.77 0.94 -13.90
N LEU A 24 -11.06 -0.17 -13.78
CA LEU A 24 -11.69 -1.49 -13.64
C LEU A 24 -12.54 -1.56 -12.35
N GLY A 25 -12.06 -0.96 -11.27
CA GLY A 25 -12.80 -0.86 -10.01
C GLY A 25 -14.12 -0.09 -10.15
N LEU A 26 -14.09 1.07 -10.84
CA LEU A 26 -15.29 1.86 -11.13
C LEU A 26 -16.28 1.09 -12.01
N GLU A 27 -15.78 0.37 -13.02
CA GLU A 27 -16.64 -0.43 -13.90
C GLU A 27 -17.32 -1.56 -13.13
N PHE A 28 -16.59 -2.28 -12.28
CA PHE A 28 -17.17 -3.33 -11.44
C PHE A 28 -18.19 -2.78 -10.45
N LEU A 29 -17.93 -1.60 -9.89
CA LEU A 29 -18.80 -0.97 -8.90
C LEU A 29 -20.10 -0.42 -9.51
N PHE A 30 -20.02 0.27 -10.64
CA PHE A 30 -21.14 1.02 -11.21
C PHE A 30 -21.80 0.37 -12.42
N VAL A 31 -21.06 -0.41 -13.22
CA VAL A 31 -21.57 -1.00 -14.47
C VAL A 31 -21.95 -2.46 -14.28
N GLN A 32 -21.09 -3.25 -13.63
CA GLN A 32 -21.26 -4.70 -13.53
C GLN A 32 -22.00 -5.15 -12.25
N GLY A 33 -22.30 -4.22 -11.33
CA GLY A 33 -23.03 -4.53 -10.09
C GLY A 33 -22.27 -5.45 -9.13
N ARG A 34 -20.93 -5.42 -9.16
CA ARG A 34 -20.02 -6.23 -8.32
C ARG A 34 -19.32 -5.34 -7.28
N PRO A 35 -20.03 -4.85 -6.25
CA PRO A 35 -19.52 -3.80 -5.38
C PRO A 35 -18.29 -4.22 -4.57
N TYR A 36 -18.22 -5.47 -4.11
CA TYR A 36 -17.05 -5.98 -3.37
C TYR A 36 -15.77 -5.95 -4.22
N ALA A 37 -15.84 -6.43 -5.46
CA ALA A 37 -14.68 -6.45 -6.35
C ALA A 37 -14.28 -5.03 -6.77
N GLY A 38 -15.26 -4.17 -7.07
CA GLY A 38 -15.02 -2.77 -7.43
C GLY A 38 -14.37 -1.97 -6.30
N THR A 39 -14.93 -2.05 -5.08
CA THR A 39 -14.37 -1.38 -3.90
C THR A 39 -12.98 -1.87 -3.56
N LEU A 40 -12.72 -3.19 -3.61
CA LEU A 40 -11.39 -3.75 -3.34
C LEU A 40 -10.33 -3.22 -4.34
N LEU A 41 -10.66 -3.15 -5.63
CA LEU A 41 -9.78 -2.60 -6.64
C LEU A 41 -9.51 -1.10 -6.45
N LEU A 42 -10.54 -0.33 -6.08
CA LEU A 42 -10.37 1.10 -5.78
C LEU A 42 -9.49 1.33 -4.55
N VAL A 43 -9.67 0.54 -3.49
CA VAL A 43 -8.81 0.58 -2.31
C VAL A 43 -7.37 0.21 -2.68
N ALA A 44 -7.18 -0.84 -3.47
CA ALA A 44 -5.84 -1.23 -3.93
C ALA A 44 -5.16 -0.12 -4.76
N ALA A 45 -5.88 0.52 -5.68
CA ALA A 45 -5.36 1.64 -6.47
C ALA A 45 -5.01 2.86 -5.58
N ALA A 46 -5.85 3.18 -4.60
CA ALA A 46 -5.56 4.24 -3.62
C ALA A 46 -4.32 3.90 -2.78
N LEU A 47 -4.20 2.64 -2.34
CA LEU A 47 -3.04 2.16 -1.61
C LEU A 47 -1.77 2.25 -2.46
N MET A 48 -1.80 1.89 -3.74
CA MET A 48 -0.62 2.04 -4.62
C MET A 48 -0.08 3.47 -4.64
N ILE A 49 -0.97 4.46 -4.69
CA ILE A 49 -0.59 5.89 -4.69
C ILE A 49 -0.13 6.34 -3.31
N LEU A 50 -0.84 5.93 -2.26
CA LEU A 50 -0.56 6.35 -0.88
C LEU A 50 0.70 5.70 -0.31
N PHE A 51 1.05 4.50 -0.78
CA PHE A 51 2.25 3.77 -0.36
C PHE A 51 3.52 4.58 -0.64
N GLU A 52 3.56 5.30 -1.76
CA GLU A 52 4.69 6.16 -2.12
C GLU A 52 4.86 7.35 -1.15
N GLU A 53 3.81 7.75 -0.43
CA GLU A 53 3.82 8.92 0.45
C GLU A 53 4.07 8.58 1.93
N HIS A 54 3.83 7.33 2.36
CA HIS A 54 3.90 6.97 3.78
C HIS A 54 4.68 5.69 4.11
N VAL A 55 5.05 4.86 3.14
CA VAL A 55 5.85 3.67 3.43
C VAL A 55 7.32 3.95 3.14
N THR A 56 8.00 4.29 4.24
CA THR A 56 9.44 4.31 4.43
C THR A 56 10.15 3.21 3.63
N THR A 57 11.24 3.63 2.99
CA THR A 57 12.34 2.88 2.37
C THR A 57 12.08 1.39 2.14
N PRO A 58 12.20 0.85 0.90
CA PRO A 58 12.03 -0.59 0.64
C PRO A 58 12.94 -1.51 1.49
N GLY A 59 13.96 -0.96 2.17
CA GLY A 59 14.80 -1.64 3.14
C GLY A 59 14.28 -1.72 4.58
N ASP A 60 13.25 -0.95 4.98
CA ASP A 60 12.79 -0.85 6.38
C ASP A 60 11.65 -1.83 6.72
N LEU A 61 10.90 -2.30 5.71
CA LEU A 61 9.83 -3.29 5.88
C LEU A 61 10.34 -4.69 6.31
N PRO A 62 11.40 -5.25 5.72
CA PRO A 62 11.90 -6.56 6.11
C PRO A 62 12.38 -6.60 7.57
N THR A 63 13.03 -5.52 8.02
CA THR A 63 13.53 -5.36 9.38
C THR A 63 12.39 -5.25 10.39
N MET A 64 11.35 -4.44 10.13
CA MET A 64 10.19 -4.35 11.04
C MET A 64 9.43 -5.68 11.19
N VAL A 65 9.29 -6.45 10.10
CA VAL A 65 8.65 -7.77 10.15
C VAL A 65 9.54 -8.77 10.90
N ALA A 66 10.85 -8.74 10.65
CA ALA A 66 11.81 -9.56 11.37
C ALA A 66 11.77 -9.26 12.88
N ASP A 67 11.83 -8.00 13.28
CA ASP A 67 11.79 -7.59 14.69
C ASP A 67 10.47 -8.00 15.37
N ARG A 68 9.34 -7.92 14.66
CA ARG A 68 8.04 -8.31 15.23
C ARG A 68 7.89 -9.83 15.38
N LEU A 69 8.52 -10.60 14.50
CA LEU A 69 8.61 -12.06 14.61
C LEU A 69 9.60 -12.48 15.69
N LEU A 70 10.76 -11.81 15.80
CA LEU A 70 11.74 -12.04 16.86
C LEU A 70 11.15 -11.66 18.23
N GLY A 71 10.49 -10.51 18.36
CA GLY A 71 9.84 -10.09 19.62
C GLY A 71 8.70 -11.02 20.03
N ARG A 72 7.94 -11.56 19.06
CA ARG A 72 6.88 -12.55 19.35
C ARG A 72 7.43 -13.95 19.66
N ALA A 73 8.59 -14.31 19.12
CA ALA A 73 9.30 -15.55 19.43
C ALA A 73 10.10 -15.46 20.74
N ALA A 74 10.56 -14.25 21.11
CA ALA A 74 11.21 -13.95 22.38
C ALA A 74 10.24 -13.97 23.56
N GLY A 75 8.93 -13.94 23.29
CA GLY A 75 7.90 -14.12 24.29
C GLY A 75 7.61 -12.86 25.07
N ASP A 76 6.37 -12.83 25.53
CA ASP A 76 5.77 -11.91 26.48
C ASP A 76 6.48 -12.02 27.85
N SER A 77 7.73 -11.56 27.95
CA SER A 77 8.51 -11.59 29.19
C SER A 77 8.59 -10.21 29.83
N GLU A 78 7.45 -9.53 29.96
CA GLU A 78 7.23 -8.43 30.90
C GLU A 78 5.82 -8.56 31.51
N ASP A 79 5.52 -9.75 32.06
CA ASP A 79 4.69 -9.85 33.25
C ASP A 79 5.64 -9.80 34.47
N GLU A 80 5.33 -8.96 35.46
CA GLU A 80 6.00 -8.75 36.77
C GLU A 80 7.15 -7.71 36.84
N GLU A 81 6.80 -6.41 36.92
CA GLU A 81 6.89 -5.50 38.10
C GLU A 81 6.74 -4.02 37.74
#